data_AF-A0A372RLC3-F1
#
_entry.id   AF-A0A372RLC3-F1
#
_cell.length_a   1.000
_cell.length_b   1.000
_cell.length_c   1.000
_cell.angle_alpha   90.00
_cell.angle_beta   90.00
_cell.angle_gamma   90.00
#
_symmetry.space_group_name_H-M   'P 1'
#
loop_
_entity.id
_entity.type
_entity.pdbx_description
1 polymer ?
#
loop_
_entity_poly.entity_id
_entity_poly.type
_entity_poly.pdbx_seq_one_letter_code
_entity_poly.pdbx_strand_id
1 'polypeptide(L)'
;GAMFDLAGEGTEKDLEKAFHWYQKSAEKDYIRAMFSLAHSYYSGKVTEKSLEKSFYWHQKAMESDQMGSKNEIELCNECKQPYTDYHWCQQCNTRRFQQDFSKWTSKNEFIDKFI
;
A
#
# COMPACT_ATOMS: atom_id res chain seq x y z
N GLY A 1 -36.45 20.52 -13.09
CA GLY A 1 -36.19 19.21 -13.70
C GLY A 1 -34.70 19.00 -13.70
N ALA A 2 -34.26 17.81 -13.27
CA ALA A 2 -32.89 17.45 -12.95
C ALA A 2 -31.88 17.72 -14.08
N MET A 3 -30.82 18.45 -13.76
CA MET A 3 -29.64 18.60 -14.61
C MET A 3 -28.50 19.09 -13.73
N PHE A 4 -27.79 18.24 -12.97
CA PHE A 4 -26.42 18.53 -12.50
C PHE A 4 -25.62 17.36 -11.86
N ASP A 5 -26.12 16.12 -11.75
CA ASP A 5 -25.39 15.05 -11.01
C ASP A 5 -24.53 14.09 -11.85
N LEU A 6 -24.47 14.23 -13.18
CA LEU A 6 -23.82 13.24 -14.06
C LEU A 6 -22.27 13.28 -14.05
N ALA A 7 -21.65 14.39 -13.64
CA ALA A 7 -20.18 14.52 -13.67
C ALA A 7 -19.48 13.78 -12.52
N GLY A 8 -20.16 13.62 -11.38
CA GLY A 8 -19.65 12.89 -10.22
C GLY A 8 -19.77 11.37 -10.38
N GLU A 9 -20.94 10.88 -10.81
CA GLU A 9 -21.22 9.44 -10.87
C GLU A 9 -20.34 8.67 -11.87
N GLY A 10 -19.97 9.28 -13.00
CA GLY A 10 -19.10 8.64 -13.99
C GLY A 10 -17.69 8.39 -13.46
N THR A 11 -17.14 9.38 -12.75
CA THR A 11 -15.77 9.35 -12.23
C THR A 11 -15.64 8.34 -11.08
N GLU A 12 -16.65 8.27 -10.20
CA GLU A 12 -16.67 7.31 -9.09
C GLU A 12 -16.80 5.86 -9.58
N LYS A 13 -17.70 5.60 -10.53
CA LYS A 13 -17.84 4.27 -11.16
C LYS A 13 -16.57 3.80 -11.87
N ASP A 14 -15.83 4.72 -12.48
CA ASP A 14 -14.58 4.36 -13.15
C ASP A 14 -13.43 4.10 -12.16
N LEU A 15 -13.43 4.77 -11.01
CA LEU A 15 -12.51 4.45 -9.91
C LEU A 15 -12.80 3.07 -9.30
N GLU A 16 -14.07 2.70 -9.10
CA GLU A 16 -14.46 1.36 -8.64
C GLU A 16 -14.02 0.26 -9.62
N LYS A 17 -14.19 0.47 -10.93
CA LYS A 17 -13.68 -0.45 -11.96
C LYS A 17 -12.15 -0.54 -11.92
N ALA A 18 -11.46 0.59 -11.79
CA ALA A 18 -10.00 0.60 -11.68
C ALA A 18 -9.52 -0.17 -10.44
N PHE A 19 -10.21 0.00 -9.30
CA PHE A 19 -9.94 -0.76 -8.08
C PHE A 19 -10.07 -2.27 -8.30
N HIS A 20 -11.14 -2.72 -8.97
CA HIS A 20 -11.28 -4.13 -9.35
C HIS A 20 -10.17 -4.65 -10.27
N TRP A 21 -9.71 -3.84 -11.22
CA TRP A 21 -8.57 -4.21 -12.07
C TRP A 21 -7.26 -4.27 -11.30
N TYR A 22 -7.06 -3.39 -10.31
CA TYR A 22 -5.91 -3.47 -9.41
C TYR A 22 -5.95 -4.74 -8.56
N GLN A 23 -7.11 -5.16 -8.05
CA GLN A 23 -7.24 -6.45 -7.34
C GLN A 23 -6.77 -7.62 -8.21
N LYS A 24 -7.32 -7.75 -9.41
CA LYS A 24 -6.96 -8.82 -10.36
C LYS A 24 -5.48 -8.80 -10.76
N SER A 25 -4.88 -7.62 -10.88
CA SER A 25 -3.48 -7.47 -11.27
C SER A 25 -2.54 -7.76 -10.09
N ALA A 26 -2.92 -7.36 -8.88
CA ALA A 26 -2.19 -7.65 -7.66
C ALA A 26 -2.22 -9.14 -7.28
N GLU A 27 -3.25 -9.89 -7.70
CA GLU A 27 -3.26 -11.36 -7.62
C GLU A 27 -2.22 -12.03 -8.54
N LYS A 28 -1.78 -11.33 -9.60
CA LYS A 28 -0.73 -11.77 -10.53
C LYS A 28 0.63 -11.17 -10.22
N ASP A 29 0.84 -10.78 -8.96
CA ASP A 29 2.10 -10.22 -8.47
C ASP A 29 2.55 -8.93 -9.18
N TYR A 30 1.60 -8.17 -9.74
CA TYR A 30 1.91 -6.87 -10.33
C TYR A 30 2.07 -5.80 -9.24
N ILE A 31 3.32 -5.48 -8.93
CA ILE A 31 3.75 -4.56 -7.86
C ILE A 31 3.02 -3.20 -7.91
N ARG A 32 2.89 -2.58 -9.10
CA ARG A 32 2.19 -1.28 -9.22
C ARG A 32 0.71 -1.36 -8.85
N ALA A 33 0.05 -2.50 -9.11
CA ALA A 33 -1.33 -2.70 -8.70
C ALA A 33 -1.46 -2.90 -7.19
N MET A 34 -0.50 -3.61 -6.56
CA MET A 34 -0.45 -3.76 -5.10
C MET A 34 -0.31 -2.39 -4.40
N PHE A 35 0.59 -1.53 -4.87
CA PHE A 35 0.71 -0.16 -4.35
C PHE A 35 -0.56 0.66 -4.56
N SER A 36 -1.24 0.50 -5.71
CA SER A 36 -2.50 1.19 -5.99
C SER A 36 -3.63 0.74 -5.06
N LEU A 37 -3.69 -0.55 -4.72
CA LEU A 37 -4.63 -1.07 -3.71
C LEU A 37 -4.31 -0.54 -2.32
N ALA A 38 -3.04 -0.51 -1.96
CA ALA A 38 -2.62 0.00 -0.67
C ALA A 38 -3.05 1.45 -0.47
N HIS A 39 -2.77 2.31 -1.45
CA HIS A 39 -3.23 3.70 -1.45
C HIS A 39 -4.77 3.83 -1.43
N SER A 40 -5.48 2.96 -2.14
CA SER A 40 -6.95 2.97 -2.14
C SER A 40 -7.53 2.68 -0.75
N TYR A 41 -6.99 1.68 -0.05
CA TYR A 41 -7.37 1.36 1.33
C TYR A 41 -6.90 2.40 2.35
N TYR A 42 -5.76 3.07 2.13
CA TYR A 42 -5.31 4.16 2.98
C TYR A 42 -6.22 5.39 2.86
N SER A 43 -6.59 5.76 1.63
CA SER A 43 -7.37 6.96 1.35
C SER A 43 -8.85 6.81 1.68
N GLY A 44 -9.42 5.61 1.55
CA GLY A 44 -10.84 5.35 1.78
C GLY A 44 -11.79 6.01 0.77
N LYS A 45 -11.26 6.51 -0.35
CA LYS A 45 -12.05 7.27 -1.34
C LYS A 45 -12.86 6.40 -2.30
N VAL A 46 -12.36 5.19 -2.56
CA VAL A 46 -12.92 4.24 -3.56
C VAL A 46 -13.40 2.95 -2.89
N THR A 47 -12.98 2.71 -1.65
CA THR A 47 -13.33 1.55 -0.84
C THR A 47 -13.30 1.95 0.63
N GLU A 48 -13.80 1.11 1.52
CA GLU A 48 -13.72 1.35 2.95
C GLU A 48 -12.24 1.49 3.37
N LYS A 49 -11.94 2.57 4.09
CA LYS A 49 -10.60 2.81 4.62
C LYS A 49 -10.18 1.66 5.52
N SER A 50 -9.06 1.02 5.20
CA SER A 50 -8.50 -0.09 5.98
C SER A 50 -6.98 0.00 6.00
N LEU A 51 -6.43 0.43 7.14
CA LEU A 51 -4.98 0.52 7.29
C LEU A 51 -4.32 -0.88 7.28
N GLU A 52 -5.01 -1.89 7.81
CA GLU A 52 -4.58 -3.29 7.76
C GLU A 52 -4.43 -3.78 6.31
N LYS A 53 -5.46 -3.62 5.47
CA LYS A 53 -5.39 -4.01 4.06
C LYS A 53 -4.37 -3.17 3.28
N SER A 54 -4.24 -1.89 3.63
CA SER A 54 -3.21 -1.02 3.07
C SER A 54 -1.81 -1.56 3.36
N PHE A 55 -1.54 -1.91 4.62
CA PHE A 55 -0.27 -2.47 5.05
C PHE A 55 0.02 -3.82 4.38
N TYR A 56 -0.97 -4.72 4.34
CA TYR A 56 -0.86 -6.02 3.69
C TYR A 56 -0.41 -5.90 2.21
N TRP A 57 -1.07 -5.04 1.42
CA TRP A 57 -0.72 -4.89 0.00
C TRP A 57 0.63 -4.21 -0.19
N HIS A 58 1.01 -3.26 0.67
CA HIS A 58 2.34 -2.67 0.67
C HIS A 58 3.42 -3.72 0.93
N GLN A 59 3.25 -4.56 1.95
CA GLN A 59 4.19 -5.62 2.29
C GLN A 59 4.32 -6.63 1.14
N LYS A 60 3.19 -7.09 0.58
CA LYS A 60 3.19 -8.04 -0.54
C LYS A 60 3.90 -7.48 -1.78
N ALA A 61 3.76 -6.18 -2.05
CA ALA A 61 4.47 -5.50 -3.13
C ALA A 61 5.99 -5.57 -2.95
N MET A 62 6.46 -5.37 -1.72
CA MET A 62 7.89 -5.44 -1.39
C MET A 62 8.44 -6.86 -1.51
N GLU A 63 7.68 -7.88 -1.08
CA GLU A 63 8.08 -9.29 -1.18
C GLU A 63 8.14 -9.78 -2.64
N SER A 64 7.21 -9.31 -3.48
CA SER A 64 7.17 -9.63 -4.91
C SER A 64 8.34 -8.99 -5.68
N ASP A 65 8.73 -7.77 -5.31
CA ASP A 65 9.85 -7.04 -5.93
C ASP A 65 11.22 -7.67 -5.61
N GLN A 66 11.38 -8.22 -4.39
CA GLN A 66 12.58 -8.97 -3.98
C GLN A 66 12.82 -10.24 -4.81
N MET A 67 11.80 -10.81 -5.44
CA MET A 67 11.95 -11.96 -6.35
C MET A 67 12.38 -11.59 -7.77
N GLY A 68 12.33 -10.29 -8.15
CA GLY A 68 12.50 -9.83 -9.53
C GLY A 68 13.83 -9.15 -9.89
N SER A 69 14.55 -8.54 -8.95
CA SER A 69 15.69 -7.66 -9.28
C SER A 69 17.07 -8.28 -9.00
N LYS A 70 17.96 -8.19 -10.01
CA LYS A 70 19.37 -8.59 -10.00
C LYS A 70 20.27 -7.41 -9.62
N ASN A 71 21.06 -7.58 -8.55
CA ASN A 71 22.44 -7.10 -8.36
C ASN A 71 22.80 -5.61 -8.62
N GLU A 72 22.13 -4.64 -8.01
CA GLU A 72 22.81 -3.40 -7.59
C GLU A 72 22.54 -3.17 -6.09
N ILE A 73 23.61 -3.06 -5.30
CA ILE A 73 23.52 -2.86 -3.86
C ILE A 73 23.36 -1.35 -3.62
N GLU A 74 22.13 -0.89 -3.43
CA GLU A 74 21.88 0.47 -2.97
C GLU A 74 21.92 0.53 -1.43
N LEU A 75 22.41 1.64 -0.86
CA LEU A 75 22.59 1.81 0.59
C LEU A 75 21.54 2.73 1.19
N CYS A 76 20.89 2.28 2.27
CA CYS A 76 19.82 3.04 2.92
C CYS A 76 20.31 4.40 3.39
N ASN A 77 19.56 5.47 3.11
CA ASN A 77 19.92 6.81 3.54
C ASN A 77 20.08 6.93 5.06
N GLU A 78 19.33 6.13 5.82
CA GLU A 78 19.26 6.17 7.28
C GLU A 78 20.16 5.12 7.95
N CYS A 79 20.07 3.85 7.55
CA CYS A 79 20.82 2.74 8.18
C CYS A 79 22.17 2.42 7.51
N LYS A 80 22.43 2.96 6.30
CA LYS A 80 23.59 2.65 5.44
C LYS A 80 23.78 1.15 5.15
N GLN A 81 22.75 0.33 5.38
CA GLN A 81 22.77 -1.09 5.00
C GLN A 81 22.34 -1.28 3.55
N PRO A 82 22.86 -2.33 2.87
CA PRO A 82 22.41 -2.73 1.54
C PRO A 82 20.90 -3.04 1.54
N TYR A 83 20.18 -2.51 0.55
CA TYR A 83 18.78 -2.83 0.29
C TYR A 83 18.58 -3.05 -1.22
N THR A 84 17.42 -3.59 -1.59
CA THR A 84 17.13 -4.05 -2.96
C THR A 84 16.46 -3.00 -3.85
N ASP A 85 15.69 -2.05 -3.32
CA ASP A 85 15.32 -0.78 -3.98
C ASP A 85 14.67 0.26 -3.01
N TYR A 86 14.60 1.55 -3.42
CA TYR A 86 14.21 2.78 -2.67
C TYR A 86 15.15 3.27 -1.57
N HIS A 87 15.39 4.59 -1.48
CA HIS A 87 16.24 5.32 -0.51
C HIS A 87 16.19 4.91 0.99
N TRP A 88 15.29 4.00 1.44
CA TRP A 88 15.17 3.49 2.80
C TRP A 88 15.10 1.94 2.87
N CYS A 89 15.90 1.33 3.77
CA CYS A 89 15.93 -0.11 4.05
C CYS A 89 14.64 -0.60 4.75
N GLN A 90 14.29 -1.88 4.54
CA GLN A 90 13.15 -2.55 5.19
C GLN A 90 13.08 -2.28 6.69
N GLN A 91 14.20 -2.42 7.40
CA GLN A 91 14.26 -2.19 8.85
C GLN A 91 13.94 -0.73 9.24
N CYS A 92 14.39 0.25 8.45
CA CYS A 92 14.10 1.66 8.72
C CYS A 92 12.63 2.00 8.45
N ASN A 93 12.06 1.48 7.35
CA ASN A 93 10.65 1.69 7.04
C ASN A 93 9.76 1.04 8.09
N THR A 94 10.03 -0.21 8.49
CA THR A 94 9.29 -0.85 9.59
C THR A 94 9.40 -0.01 10.86
N ARG A 95 10.61 0.37 11.29
CA ARG A 95 10.79 1.16 12.52
C ARG A 95 10.04 2.50 12.48
N ARG A 96 10.02 3.20 11.35
CA ARG A 96 9.26 4.45 11.17
C ARG A 96 7.75 4.22 11.25
N PHE A 97 7.26 3.20 10.56
CA PHE A 97 5.86 2.80 10.68
C PHE A 97 5.51 2.49 12.15
N GLN A 98 6.29 1.66 12.84
CA GLN A 98 6.04 1.36 14.25
C GLN A 98 6.08 2.60 15.15
N GLN A 99 6.94 3.58 14.87
CA GLN A 99 6.98 4.86 15.59
C GLN A 99 5.73 5.70 15.32
N ASP A 100 5.30 5.82 14.07
CA ASP A 100 4.10 6.57 13.68
C ASP A 100 2.83 5.97 14.30
N PHE A 101 2.82 4.66 14.52
CA PHE A 101 1.73 3.93 15.15
C PHE A 101 1.96 3.60 16.64
N SER A 102 3.05 4.07 17.26
CA SER A 102 3.41 3.77 18.67
C SER A 102 2.37 4.20 19.71
N LYS A 103 1.45 5.09 19.32
CA LYS A 103 0.33 5.57 20.15
C LYS A 103 -1.04 5.19 19.56
N TRP A 104 -1.06 4.45 18.46
CA TRP A 104 -2.26 4.01 17.79
C TRP A 104 -2.68 2.64 18.32
N THR A 105 -3.98 2.48 18.55
CA THR A 105 -4.58 1.17 18.83
C THR A 105 -5.78 1.01 17.91
N SER A 106 -5.81 -0.12 17.20
CA SER A 106 -6.90 -0.50 16.31
C SER A 106 -8.14 -0.97 17.07
N LYS A 107 -8.04 -1.16 18.40
CA LYS A 107 -8.97 -1.94 19.23
C LYS A 107 -9.10 -3.41 18.79
N ASN A 108 -8.16 -3.91 17.99
CA ASN A 108 -8.04 -5.29 17.57
C ASN A 108 -6.66 -5.81 17.98
N GLU A 109 -6.64 -6.65 19.02
CA GLU A 109 -5.40 -7.15 19.64
C GLU A 109 -4.52 -7.95 18.69
N PHE A 110 -5.10 -8.55 17.64
CA PHE A 110 -4.33 -9.24 16.61
C PHE A 110 -3.55 -8.24 15.77
N ILE A 111 -4.19 -7.17 15.32
CA ILE A 111 -3.58 -6.11 14.50
C ILE A 111 -2.56 -5.31 15.32
N ASP A 112 -2.86 -5.01 16.58
CA ASP A 112 -1.96 -4.28 17.49
C ASP A 112 -0.67 -5.06 17.82
N LYS A 113 -0.58 -6.37 17.51
CA LYS A 113 0.65 -7.19 17.66
C LYS A 113 1.57 -7.15 16.44
N PHE A 114 1.07 -6.75 15.28
CA PHE A 114 1.84 -6.66 14.02
C PHE A 114 2.38 -5.26 13.74
N ILE A 115 1.93 -4.27 14.51
CA ILE A 115 2.37 -2.88 14.50
C ILE A 115 3.35 -2.71 15.66
#